data_AF-A0A126V0H0-F1
#
_entry.id   AF-A0A126V0H0-F1
#
_cell.length_a   1.000
_cell.length_b   1.000
_cell.length_c   1.000
_cell.angle_alpha   90.00
_cell.angle_beta   90.00
_cell.angle_gamma   90.00
#
_symmetry.space_group_name_H-M   'P 1'
#
loop_
_entity.id
_entity.type
_entity.pdbx_description
1 polymer ?
#
loop_
_entity_poly.entity_id
_entity_poly.type
_entity_poly.pdbx_seq_one_letter_code
_entity_poly.pdbx_strand_id
1 'polypeptide(L)'
;MQETASLMNKAIELTLDRDAKAAQERVLKHFDQTRADVQGNPLLDKYSKELVQVMVKLMRDADLNINFRAQEFFASSKSDSKYMTKFEKHRQAGAPMGDTRNEVEMKMFRYGERVGVDSSTATTGEKAAGARLASFAVSTSPKFAGVIRPRYCSVNFPSVIDGMGAQWGRSHFVLADHLKPNMTFIHTDSFDDVSSKYDPIAKTKNTAEHVQSTKMANYHHMQRLIVNMSNNLFELLMDTSLGDTAPREKCAIIKKKYNLSPTSYVEGHIHAELHFRRDIKKIRICNTEKNGGQKVAENIRNFATKYNIQVEYFD
;
A
#
# COMPACT_ATOMS: atom_id res chain seq x y z
N MET A 1 -10.11 -9.11 -16.08
CA MET A 1 -9.24 -9.16 -14.88
C MET A 1 -9.42 -7.84 -14.09
N GLN A 2 -10.65 -7.52 -13.64
CA GLN A 2 -11.04 -6.10 -13.45
C GLN A 2 -11.96 -5.80 -12.24
N GLU A 3 -12.33 -6.77 -11.40
CA GLU A 3 -13.68 -6.68 -10.79
C GLU A 3 -13.73 -6.71 -9.26
N THR A 4 -12.65 -7.07 -8.56
CA THR A 4 -12.63 -6.98 -7.07
C THR A 4 -12.58 -5.53 -6.60
N ALA A 5 -12.03 -4.65 -7.45
CA ALA A 5 -12.06 -3.21 -7.30
C ALA A 5 -13.48 -2.63 -7.46
N SER A 6 -14.33 -3.17 -8.35
CA SER A 6 -15.63 -2.54 -8.68
C SER A 6 -16.62 -2.49 -7.50
N LEU A 7 -16.53 -3.43 -6.56
CA LEU A 7 -17.35 -3.43 -5.33
C LEU A 7 -16.95 -2.35 -4.33
N MET A 8 -15.64 -2.15 -4.17
CA MET A 8 -15.12 -1.12 -3.27
C MET A 8 -15.25 0.26 -3.89
N ASN A 9 -15.20 0.33 -5.23
CA ASN A 9 -15.29 1.56 -5.99
C ASN A 9 -16.59 2.33 -5.73
N LYS A 10 -17.77 1.71 -5.61
CA LYS A 10 -19.01 2.47 -5.40
C LYS A 10 -19.01 3.31 -4.11
N ALA A 11 -18.60 2.75 -2.96
CA ALA A 11 -18.56 3.50 -1.70
C ALA A 11 -17.44 4.55 -1.68
N ILE A 12 -16.40 4.36 -2.50
CA ILE A 12 -15.28 5.29 -2.65
C ILE A 12 -15.66 6.44 -3.63
N GLU A 13 -16.38 6.13 -4.71
CA GLU A 13 -16.80 7.03 -5.78
C GLU A 13 -17.83 8.06 -5.33
N LEU A 14 -18.74 7.67 -4.42
CA LEU A 14 -19.78 8.56 -3.87
C LEU A 14 -19.23 9.77 -3.11
N THR A 15 -17.92 9.81 -2.83
CA THR A 15 -17.31 10.88 -2.05
C THR A 15 -16.14 11.55 -2.75
N LEU A 16 -15.94 11.32 -4.06
CA LEU A 16 -14.79 11.87 -4.80
C LEU A 16 -14.71 13.40 -4.66
N ASP A 17 -15.80 14.11 -4.90
CA ASP A 17 -15.84 15.58 -4.80
C ASP A 17 -15.61 16.06 -3.36
N ARG A 18 -16.17 15.34 -2.38
CA ARG A 18 -15.98 15.62 -0.96
C ARG A 18 -14.51 15.46 -0.57
N ASP A 19 -13.87 14.37 -1.00
CA ASP A 19 -12.49 14.06 -0.67
C ASP A 19 -11.53 15.02 -1.38
N ALA A 20 -11.84 15.43 -2.62
CA ALA A 20 -11.09 16.46 -3.34
C ALA A 20 -11.15 17.82 -2.63
N LYS A 21 -12.35 18.25 -2.23
CA LYS A 21 -12.54 19.50 -1.45
C LYS A 21 -11.82 19.43 -0.10
N ALA A 22 -11.98 18.35 0.64
CA ALA A 22 -11.33 18.17 1.95
C ALA A 22 -9.79 18.12 1.82
N ALA A 23 -9.25 17.49 0.78
CA ALA A 23 -7.82 17.50 0.52
C ALA A 23 -7.30 18.92 0.20
N GLN A 24 -8.06 19.69 -0.59
CA GLN A 24 -7.73 21.08 -0.90
C GLN A 24 -7.77 21.96 0.36
N GLU A 25 -8.82 21.85 1.17
CA GLU A 25 -8.94 22.57 2.45
C GLU A 25 -7.77 22.27 3.38
N ARG A 26 -7.29 21.01 3.39
CA ARG A 26 -6.11 20.63 4.16
C ARG A 26 -4.84 21.33 3.67
N VAL A 27 -4.65 21.45 2.36
CA VAL A 27 -3.53 22.21 1.76
C VAL A 27 -3.60 23.68 2.12
N LEU A 28 -4.78 24.30 1.97
CA LEU A 28 -5.00 25.71 2.33
C LEU A 28 -4.68 25.97 3.81
N LYS A 29 -5.23 25.14 4.70
CA LYS A 29 -4.98 25.23 6.14
C LYS A 29 -3.49 25.12 6.48
N HIS A 30 -2.76 24.27 5.76
CA HIS A 30 -1.31 24.15 5.97
C HIS A 30 -0.58 25.44 5.55
N PHE A 31 -0.91 26.01 4.38
CA PHE A 31 -0.33 27.29 3.96
C PHE A 31 -0.62 28.42 4.94
N ASP A 32 -1.85 28.53 5.45
CA ASP A 32 -2.20 29.54 6.45
C ASP A 32 -1.37 29.40 7.74
N GLN A 33 -0.91 28.18 8.07
CA GLN A 33 -0.14 27.89 9.28
C GLN A 33 1.37 28.07 9.09
N THR A 34 1.89 27.84 7.88
CA THR A 34 3.35 27.73 7.64
C THR A 34 3.90 28.82 6.73
N ARG A 35 3.05 29.57 6.01
CA ARG A 35 3.46 30.49 4.93
C ARG A 35 2.73 31.82 5.02
N ALA A 36 3.22 32.72 5.87
CA ALA A 36 2.69 34.09 5.99
C ALA A 36 2.81 34.87 4.67
N ASP A 37 3.74 34.50 3.80
CA ASP A 37 4.00 35.13 2.48
C ASP A 37 2.90 34.88 1.45
N VAL A 38 2.04 33.87 1.64
CA VAL A 38 0.95 33.53 0.70
C VAL A 38 -0.44 33.79 1.27
N GLN A 39 -0.54 34.27 2.51
CA GLN A 39 -1.82 34.54 3.17
C GLN A 39 -2.59 35.64 2.43
N GLY A 40 -3.87 35.39 2.12
CA GLY A 40 -4.72 36.34 1.39
C GLY A 40 -4.45 36.43 -0.12
N ASN A 41 -3.58 35.58 -0.68
CA ASN A 41 -3.33 35.54 -2.12
C ASN A 41 -4.56 34.97 -2.87
N PRO A 42 -5.17 35.72 -3.80
CA PRO A 42 -6.36 35.27 -4.53
C PRO A 42 -6.11 34.06 -5.44
N LEU A 43 -4.85 33.74 -5.75
CA LEU A 43 -4.47 32.57 -6.53
C LEU A 43 -4.29 31.30 -5.67
N LEU A 44 -4.34 31.40 -4.35
CA LEU A 44 -4.08 30.28 -3.44
C LEU A 44 -5.10 29.15 -3.59
N ASP A 45 -6.37 29.49 -3.87
CA ASP A 45 -7.40 28.48 -4.15
C ASP A 45 -7.07 27.66 -5.40
N LYS A 46 -6.67 28.33 -6.49
CA LYS A 46 -6.28 27.64 -7.73
C LYS A 46 -5.02 26.81 -7.52
N TYR A 47 -4.00 27.38 -6.88
CA TYR A 47 -2.73 26.72 -6.62
C TYR A 47 -2.91 25.49 -5.73
N SER A 48 -3.71 25.57 -4.66
CA SER A 48 -3.99 24.42 -3.79
C SER A 48 -4.66 23.27 -4.53
N LYS A 49 -5.59 23.54 -5.46
CA LYS A 49 -6.20 22.50 -6.32
C LYS A 49 -5.16 21.81 -7.19
N GLU A 50 -4.30 22.59 -7.85
CA GLU A 50 -3.23 22.06 -8.70
C GLU A 50 -2.24 21.22 -7.88
N LEU A 51 -1.87 21.68 -6.68
CA LEU A 51 -0.97 20.96 -5.80
C LEU A 51 -1.55 19.62 -5.33
N VAL A 52 -2.85 19.54 -5.02
CA VAL A 52 -3.53 18.26 -4.74
C VAL A 52 -3.40 17.30 -5.93
N GLN A 53 -3.52 17.79 -7.17
CA GLN A 53 -3.33 16.95 -8.36
C GLN A 53 -1.89 16.46 -8.50
N VAL A 54 -0.91 17.32 -8.19
CA VAL A 54 0.51 16.92 -8.16
C VAL A 54 0.76 15.84 -7.11
N MET A 55 0.24 16.01 -5.88
CA MET A 55 0.34 15.02 -4.81
C MET A 55 -0.27 13.66 -5.20
N VAL A 56 -1.47 13.68 -5.81
CA VAL A 56 -2.12 12.46 -6.31
C VAL A 56 -1.29 11.80 -7.40
N LYS A 57 -0.79 12.59 -8.37
CA LYS A 57 0.06 12.08 -9.45
C LYS A 57 1.35 11.46 -8.89
N LEU A 58 1.98 12.11 -7.94
CA LEU A 58 3.19 11.62 -7.27
C LEU A 58 2.95 10.24 -6.63
N MET A 59 1.85 10.05 -5.90
CA MET A 59 1.49 8.75 -5.32
C MET A 59 1.14 7.70 -6.38
N ARG A 60 0.49 8.07 -7.48
CA ARG A 60 0.18 7.16 -8.60
C ARG A 60 1.43 6.70 -9.33
N ASP A 61 2.42 7.56 -9.50
CA ASP A 61 3.62 7.29 -10.28
C ASP A 61 4.74 6.66 -9.43
N ALA A 62 4.68 6.82 -8.10
CA ALA A 62 5.63 6.26 -7.16
C ALA A 62 5.89 4.75 -7.36
N ASP A 63 7.14 4.33 -7.13
CA ASP A 63 7.48 2.90 -7.04
C ASP A 63 6.63 2.23 -5.94
N LEU A 64 6.16 1.01 -6.19
CA LEU A 64 5.58 0.15 -5.16
C LEU A 64 6.65 -0.82 -4.64
N ASN A 65 6.78 -0.96 -3.33
CA ASN A 65 7.89 -1.70 -2.73
C ASN A 65 7.42 -2.76 -1.73
N ILE A 66 7.88 -3.99 -1.92
CA ILE A 66 7.77 -5.06 -0.92
C ILE A 66 9.15 -5.27 -0.31
N ASN A 67 9.32 -4.80 0.92
CA ASN A 67 10.56 -4.87 1.69
C ASN A 67 10.82 -6.28 2.24
N PHE A 68 12.10 -6.66 2.26
CA PHE A 68 12.59 -7.91 2.81
C PHE A 68 14.06 -7.79 3.20
N ARG A 69 14.53 -8.66 4.09
CA ARG A 69 15.96 -8.80 4.39
C ARG A 69 16.62 -9.73 3.38
N ALA A 70 17.62 -9.28 2.64
CA ALA A 70 18.23 -10.07 1.56
C ALA A 70 18.78 -11.41 2.04
N GLN A 71 19.49 -11.43 3.17
CA GLN A 71 20.03 -12.63 3.79
C GLN A 71 18.95 -13.65 4.20
N GLU A 72 17.75 -13.19 4.56
CA GLU A 72 16.64 -14.10 4.93
C GLU A 72 15.92 -14.59 3.67
N PHE A 73 15.56 -13.68 2.75
CA PHE A 73 14.85 -14.05 1.54
C PHE A 73 15.71 -14.94 0.66
N PHE A 74 17.00 -14.66 0.48
CA PHE A 74 17.90 -15.42 -0.39
C PHE A 74 18.79 -16.43 0.35
N ALA A 75 18.45 -16.81 1.59
CA ALA A 75 19.13 -17.88 2.33
C ALA A 75 19.13 -19.22 1.55
N SER A 76 18.09 -19.46 0.78
CA SER A 76 17.92 -20.62 -0.09
C SER A 76 17.46 -20.22 -1.49
N SER A 77 17.80 -21.06 -2.48
CA SER A 77 17.28 -20.93 -3.84
C SER A 77 15.75 -21.00 -3.86
N LYS A 78 15.13 -20.28 -4.80
CA LYS A 78 13.67 -20.23 -4.93
C LYS A 78 13.19 -21.15 -6.04
N SER A 79 12.49 -22.21 -5.65
CA SER A 79 11.76 -23.08 -6.57
C SER A 79 10.55 -22.37 -7.17
N ASP A 80 9.82 -21.62 -6.34
CA ASP A 80 8.52 -21.03 -6.69
C ASP A 80 8.65 -19.87 -7.68
N SER A 81 7.69 -19.79 -8.61
CA SER A 81 7.58 -18.73 -9.62
C SER A 81 6.81 -17.49 -9.12
N LYS A 82 6.29 -17.54 -7.88
CA LYS A 82 5.44 -16.52 -7.29
C LYS A 82 5.94 -16.11 -5.91
N TYR A 83 5.68 -14.87 -5.53
CA TYR A 83 5.93 -14.37 -4.19
C TYR A 83 4.91 -14.95 -3.20
N MET A 84 5.43 -15.51 -2.11
CA MET A 84 4.66 -16.00 -0.98
C MET A 84 4.90 -15.11 0.25
N THR A 85 3.80 -14.67 0.86
CA THR A 85 3.80 -13.92 2.12
C THR A 85 4.24 -14.80 3.29
N LYS A 86 4.69 -14.19 4.40
CA LYS A 86 4.98 -14.92 5.65
C LYS A 86 3.75 -15.71 6.15
N PHE A 87 2.56 -15.13 6.01
CA PHE A 87 1.31 -15.80 6.39
C PHE A 87 1.13 -17.12 5.62
N GLU A 88 1.32 -17.11 4.30
CA GLU A 88 1.20 -18.32 3.47
C GLU A 88 2.27 -19.36 3.82
N LYS A 89 3.49 -18.93 4.15
CA LYS A 89 4.58 -19.84 4.55
C LYS A 89 4.37 -20.49 5.91
N HIS A 90 3.81 -19.76 6.88
CA HIS A 90 3.70 -20.22 8.27
C HIS A 90 2.31 -20.71 8.66
N ARG A 91 1.40 -20.85 7.70
CA ARG A 91 0.00 -21.20 7.97
C ARG A 91 -0.18 -22.49 8.76
N GLN A 92 0.60 -23.53 8.45
CA GLN A 92 0.51 -24.83 9.12
C GLN A 92 0.99 -24.78 10.58
N ALA A 93 1.84 -23.81 10.93
CA ALA A 93 2.41 -23.65 12.27
C ALA A 93 1.66 -22.63 13.14
N GLY A 94 0.54 -22.08 12.65
CA GLY A 94 -0.13 -20.93 13.25
C GLY A 94 0.51 -19.63 12.75
N ALA A 95 -0.11 -19.00 11.75
CA ALA A 95 0.44 -17.78 11.19
C ALA A 95 0.39 -16.62 12.22
N PRO A 96 1.42 -15.76 12.27
CA PRO A 96 1.42 -14.59 13.14
C PRO A 96 0.17 -13.73 12.91
N MET A 97 -0.41 -13.21 14.01
CA MET A 97 -1.55 -12.27 13.99
C MET A 97 -2.83 -12.81 13.34
N GLY A 98 -3.06 -14.13 13.31
CA GLY A 98 -4.19 -14.76 12.61
C GLY A 98 -5.54 -14.05 12.84
N ASP A 99 -5.96 -13.87 14.10
CA ASP A 99 -7.27 -13.31 14.42
C ASP A 99 -7.35 -11.80 14.17
N THR A 100 -6.37 -11.02 14.64
CA THR A 100 -6.28 -9.58 14.36
C THR A 100 -6.30 -9.30 12.86
N ARG A 101 -5.55 -10.09 12.11
CA ARG A 101 -5.50 -9.99 10.65
C ARG A 101 -6.84 -10.32 10.02
N ASN A 102 -7.53 -11.36 10.49
CA ASN A 102 -8.88 -11.68 10.04
C ASN A 102 -9.83 -10.52 10.28
N GLU A 103 -9.83 -9.95 11.48
CA GLU A 103 -10.70 -8.82 11.83
C GLU A 103 -10.43 -7.60 10.93
N VAL A 104 -9.16 -7.22 10.80
CA VAL A 104 -8.72 -6.07 9.99
C VAL A 104 -9.08 -6.26 8.51
N GLU A 105 -8.72 -7.40 7.93
CA GLU A 105 -9.03 -7.70 6.54
C GLU A 105 -10.55 -7.83 6.31
N MET A 106 -11.31 -8.32 7.29
CA MET A 106 -12.78 -8.35 7.23
C MET A 106 -13.40 -6.95 7.22
N LYS A 107 -12.90 -6.02 8.03
CA LYS A 107 -13.35 -4.61 8.00
C LYS A 107 -13.02 -3.95 6.66
N MET A 108 -11.81 -4.17 6.15
CA MET A 108 -11.36 -3.55 4.90
C MET A 108 -12.03 -4.15 3.66
N PHE A 109 -12.14 -5.48 3.58
CA PHE A 109 -12.48 -6.15 2.33
C PHE A 109 -13.83 -6.88 2.36
N ARG A 110 -14.47 -6.97 3.54
CA ARG A 110 -15.81 -7.54 3.76
C ARG A 110 -15.94 -8.96 3.18
N TYR A 111 -14.93 -9.81 3.40
CA TYR A 111 -14.91 -11.17 2.82
C TYR A 111 -16.13 -12.01 3.20
N GLY A 112 -16.66 -11.87 4.42
CA GLY A 112 -17.79 -12.67 4.92
C GLY A 112 -19.16 -12.25 4.41
N GLU A 113 -19.40 -10.98 4.09
CA GLU A 113 -20.68 -10.52 3.51
C GLU A 113 -20.76 -10.83 2.01
N ARG A 114 -19.62 -11.16 1.39
CA ARG A 114 -19.54 -11.57 -0.02
C ARG A 114 -19.90 -13.04 -0.26
N VAL A 115 -20.16 -13.82 0.80
CA VAL A 115 -20.65 -15.22 0.73
C VAL A 115 -22.19 -15.28 0.56
N GLY A 116 -22.87 -14.13 0.56
CA GLY A 116 -24.33 -14.03 0.41
C GLY A 116 -24.79 -12.97 -0.58
N VAL A 117 -23.98 -12.60 -1.58
CA VAL A 117 -24.37 -11.61 -2.60
C VAL A 117 -25.54 -12.17 -3.42
N ASP A 118 -26.70 -11.53 -3.32
CA ASP A 118 -27.82 -11.81 -4.21
C ASP A 118 -27.46 -11.42 -5.65
N SER A 119 -27.26 -12.43 -6.48
CA SER A 119 -26.90 -12.27 -7.89
C SER A 119 -27.92 -11.49 -8.71
N SER A 120 -29.13 -11.27 -8.22
CA SER A 120 -30.16 -10.52 -8.95
C SER A 120 -29.91 -9.00 -8.97
N THR A 121 -29.25 -8.45 -7.93
CA THR A 121 -29.03 -7.00 -7.78
C THR A 121 -27.57 -6.57 -7.88
N ALA A 122 -26.66 -7.54 -7.92
CA ALA A 122 -25.23 -7.30 -8.00
C ALA A 122 -24.76 -6.84 -9.39
N THR A 123 -23.86 -5.85 -9.45
CA THR A 123 -23.21 -5.46 -10.72
C THR A 123 -22.24 -6.54 -11.18
N THR A 124 -21.87 -6.49 -12.46
CA THR A 124 -20.97 -7.46 -13.10
C THR A 124 -19.68 -7.67 -12.32
N GLY A 125 -19.05 -6.59 -11.83
CA GLY A 125 -17.83 -6.73 -11.06
C GLY A 125 -18.04 -7.28 -9.65
N GLU A 126 -19.20 -7.05 -9.05
CA GLU A 126 -19.58 -7.62 -7.76
C GLU A 126 -19.79 -9.13 -7.85
N LYS A 127 -20.43 -9.58 -8.92
CA LYS A 127 -20.60 -11.00 -9.25
C LYS A 127 -19.28 -11.71 -9.48
N ALA A 128 -18.36 -11.10 -10.23
CA ALA A 128 -17.06 -11.71 -10.51
C ALA A 128 -16.10 -11.69 -9.31
N ALA A 129 -16.17 -10.68 -8.46
CA ALA A 129 -15.46 -10.64 -7.18
C ALA A 129 -16.01 -11.71 -6.21
N GLY A 130 -17.35 -11.84 -6.11
CA GLY A 130 -18.04 -12.88 -5.36
C GLY A 130 -17.71 -14.28 -5.88
N ALA A 131 -17.68 -14.49 -7.20
CA ALA A 131 -17.31 -15.76 -7.82
C ALA A 131 -15.83 -16.13 -7.57
N ARG A 132 -14.90 -15.17 -7.64
CA ARG A 132 -13.49 -15.40 -7.27
C ARG A 132 -13.39 -15.76 -5.79
N LEU A 133 -14.04 -15.01 -4.92
CA LEU A 133 -14.06 -15.32 -3.48
C LEU A 133 -14.67 -16.69 -3.21
N ALA A 134 -15.83 -17.03 -3.78
CA ALA A 134 -16.46 -18.35 -3.65
C ALA A 134 -15.58 -19.50 -4.17
N SER A 135 -14.81 -19.28 -5.25
CA SER A 135 -13.86 -20.27 -5.77
C SER A 135 -12.63 -20.50 -4.88
N PHE A 136 -12.30 -19.55 -4.01
CA PHE A 136 -11.11 -19.62 -3.14
C PHE A 136 -11.44 -19.74 -1.64
N ALA A 137 -12.66 -19.37 -1.22
CA ALA A 137 -13.08 -19.13 0.16
C ALA A 137 -14.07 -20.20 0.62
N VAL A 138 -13.57 -21.42 0.86
CA VAL A 138 -14.23 -22.29 1.83
C VAL A 138 -13.46 -22.15 3.13
N SER A 139 -13.93 -21.25 4.00
CA SER A 139 -13.21 -20.77 5.21
C SER A 139 -12.91 -21.88 6.22
N THR A 140 -13.59 -23.02 6.15
CA THR A 140 -13.39 -24.20 7.01
C THR A 140 -12.72 -25.37 6.30
N SER A 141 -12.36 -25.23 5.01
CA SER A 141 -11.76 -26.33 4.27
C SER A 141 -10.25 -26.42 4.53
N PRO A 142 -9.69 -27.61 4.77
CA PRO A 142 -8.24 -27.84 4.75
C PRO A 142 -7.60 -27.48 3.39
N LYS A 143 -8.41 -27.20 2.34
CA LYS A 143 -7.99 -26.76 1.01
C LYS A 143 -8.10 -25.24 0.76
N PHE A 144 -8.42 -24.41 1.75
CA PHE A 144 -8.44 -22.95 1.58
C PHE A 144 -7.11 -22.48 0.98
N ALA A 145 -7.14 -21.68 -0.09
CA ALA A 145 -5.94 -21.21 -0.76
C ALA A 145 -5.69 -19.74 -0.39
N GLY A 146 -4.49 -19.40 0.09
CA GLY A 146 -4.09 -18.07 0.58
C GLY A 146 -4.14 -16.92 -0.44
N VAL A 147 -4.65 -17.15 -1.64
CA VAL A 147 -4.78 -16.15 -2.71
C VAL A 147 -5.89 -15.12 -2.43
N ILE A 148 -6.76 -15.35 -1.44
CA ILE A 148 -7.80 -14.39 -1.02
C ILE A 148 -7.22 -13.13 -0.37
N ARG A 149 -6.11 -13.27 0.36
CA ARG A 149 -5.56 -12.16 1.14
C ARG A 149 -4.65 -11.28 0.28
N PRO A 150 -4.70 -9.95 0.43
CA PRO A 150 -3.84 -9.10 -0.37
C PRO A 150 -2.38 -9.30 -0.01
N ARG A 151 -1.51 -8.99 -0.97
CA ARG A 151 -0.09 -8.79 -0.72
C ARG A 151 0.12 -7.32 -0.41
N TYR A 152 0.83 -7.06 0.67
CA TYR A 152 1.04 -5.72 1.20
C TYR A 152 2.34 -5.15 0.64
N CYS A 153 2.29 -3.90 0.20
CA CYS A 153 3.45 -3.14 -0.25
C CYS A 153 3.36 -1.71 0.26
N SER A 154 4.46 -0.97 0.18
CA SER A 154 4.48 0.47 0.46
C SER A 154 4.48 1.27 -0.85
N VAL A 155 3.82 2.42 -0.86
CA VAL A 155 3.94 3.42 -1.94
C VAL A 155 5.11 4.35 -1.61
N ASN A 156 6.18 4.29 -2.40
CA ASN A 156 7.40 5.04 -2.17
C ASN A 156 7.40 6.40 -2.88
N PHE A 157 6.40 7.23 -2.55
CA PHE A 157 6.28 8.58 -3.13
C PHE A 157 7.46 9.52 -2.83
N PRO A 158 8.19 9.46 -1.68
CA PRO A 158 9.38 10.28 -1.48
C PRO A 158 10.61 9.72 -2.18
N SER A 159 10.47 8.61 -2.94
CA SER A 159 11.55 7.97 -3.68
C SER A 159 12.76 7.61 -2.81
N VAL A 160 12.54 7.16 -1.57
CA VAL A 160 13.62 6.75 -0.66
C VAL A 160 14.31 5.48 -1.16
N ILE A 161 15.62 5.37 -0.90
CA ILE A 161 16.47 4.35 -1.53
C ILE A 161 16.19 2.91 -1.08
N ASP A 162 15.75 2.74 0.16
CA ASP A 162 15.39 1.46 0.79
C ASP A 162 13.88 1.20 0.84
N GLY A 163 13.06 2.08 0.24
CA GLY A 163 11.59 1.98 0.28
C GLY A 163 10.99 2.40 1.62
N MET A 164 9.69 2.73 1.64
CA MET A 164 9.04 3.25 2.85
C MET A 164 8.75 2.19 3.93
N GLY A 165 8.78 0.90 3.54
CA GLY A 165 8.62 -0.26 4.43
C GLY A 165 9.94 -0.81 5.02
N ALA A 166 11.01 -0.01 5.08
CA ALA A 166 12.36 -0.48 5.43
C ALA A 166 12.49 -1.16 6.81
N GLN A 167 11.53 -0.99 7.72
CA GLN A 167 11.48 -1.73 8.99
C GLN A 167 11.43 -3.26 8.80
N TRP A 168 10.91 -3.73 7.66
CA TRP A 168 10.83 -5.15 7.31
C TRP A 168 12.08 -5.68 6.59
N GLY A 169 13.09 -4.82 6.40
CA GLY A 169 14.31 -5.05 5.62
C GLY A 169 14.53 -3.93 4.62
N ARG A 170 15.78 -3.55 4.39
CA ARG A 170 16.16 -2.43 3.50
C ARG A 170 16.08 -2.84 2.03
N SER A 171 16.37 -4.09 1.71
CA SER A 171 16.19 -4.63 0.36
C SER A 171 14.71 -4.76 0.01
N HIS A 172 14.38 -4.65 -1.27
CA HIS A 172 12.98 -4.71 -1.69
C HIS A 172 12.81 -5.05 -3.16
N PHE A 173 11.62 -5.57 -3.46
CA PHE A 173 11.12 -5.64 -4.83
C PHE A 173 10.50 -4.31 -5.21
N VAL A 174 10.81 -3.81 -6.41
CA VAL A 174 10.02 -2.76 -7.05
C VAL A 174 9.02 -3.45 -7.98
N LEU A 175 7.74 -3.19 -7.75
CA LEU A 175 6.67 -3.86 -8.47
C LEU A 175 6.34 -3.15 -9.79
N ALA A 176 5.75 -3.89 -10.72
CA ALA A 176 5.31 -3.35 -12.00
C ALA A 176 4.07 -2.45 -11.87
N ASP A 177 4.02 -1.39 -12.68
CA ASP A 177 2.98 -0.36 -12.60
C ASP A 177 1.58 -0.89 -12.96
N HIS A 178 1.48 -1.95 -13.77
CA HIS A 178 0.19 -2.56 -14.16
C HIS A 178 -0.61 -3.12 -12.99
N LEU A 179 0.01 -3.29 -11.81
CA LEU A 179 -0.69 -3.75 -10.60
C LEU A 179 -1.56 -2.64 -9.99
N LYS A 180 -1.11 -1.37 -10.07
CA LYS A 180 -1.70 -0.22 -9.37
C LYS A 180 -3.20 -0.03 -9.61
N PRO A 181 -3.74 -0.16 -10.85
CA PRO A 181 -5.16 0.06 -11.09
C PRO A 181 -6.08 -0.92 -10.32
N ASN A 182 -5.59 -2.09 -9.95
CA ASN A 182 -6.35 -3.13 -9.24
C ASN A 182 -6.05 -3.17 -7.73
N MET A 183 -5.37 -2.15 -7.20
CA MET A 183 -5.02 -2.07 -5.79
C MET A 183 -5.98 -1.17 -5.01
N THR A 184 -6.02 -1.42 -3.71
CA THR A 184 -6.54 -0.46 -2.74
C THR A 184 -5.42 0.06 -1.86
N PHE A 185 -5.62 1.22 -1.25
CA PHE A 185 -4.60 1.90 -0.47
C PHE A 185 -5.18 2.42 0.84
N ILE A 186 -4.33 2.55 1.84
CA ILE A 186 -4.63 3.22 3.10
C ILE A 186 -3.39 4.03 3.54
N HIS A 187 -3.60 5.06 4.35
CA HIS A 187 -2.60 6.09 4.63
C HIS A 187 -1.53 5.69 5.68
N THR A 188 -1.58 4.45 6.17
CA THR A 188 -0.72 3.91 7.24
C THR A 188 -0.77 2.38 7.20
N ASP A 189 -0.02 1.68 8.05
CA ASP A 189 -0.19 0.24 8.24
C ASP A 189 -1.62 -0.12 8.69
N SER A 190 -2.32 -0.94 7.90
CA SER A 190 -3.71 -1.30 8.15
C SER A 190 -3.92 -2.02 9.48
N PHE A 191 -2.91 -2.74 9.99
CA PHE A 191 -3.02 -3.45 11.24
C PHE A 191 -2.91 -2.54 12.46
N ASP A 192 -2.31 -1.35 12.32
CA ASP A 192 -2.29 -0.35 13.39
C ASP A 192 -3.58 0.48 13.41
N ASP A 193 -4.07 0.88 12.24
CA ASP A 193 -5.23 1.78 12.15
C ASP A 193 -6.56 1.04 12.27
N VAL A 194 -6.77 0.00 11.45
CA VAL A 194 -8.08 -0.66 11.31
C VAL A 194 -8.37 -1.65 12.45
N SER A 195 -7.33 -2.14 13.13
CA SER A 195 -7.50 -3.02 14.30
C SER A 195 -8.05 -2.26 15.50
N SER A 196 -7.77 -0.96 15.59
CA SER A 196 -8.29 -0.12 16.66
C SER A 196 -9.82 -0.07 16.63
N LYS A 197 -10.45 -0.03 17.80
CA LYS A 197 -11.93 0.07 17.90
C LYS A 197 -12.46 1.41 17.39
N TYR A 198 -11.60 2.42 17.26
CA TYR A 198 -11.97 3.80 17.07
C TYR A 198 -10.98 4.54 16.17
N ASP A 199 -11.51 5.29 15.21
CA ASP A 199 -10.76 6.21 14.38
C ASP A 199 -10.53 7.53 15.13
N PRO A 200 -9.29 7.87 15.50
CA PRO A 200 -9.00 9.12 16.19
C PRO A 200 -9.22 10.37 15.33
N ILE A 201 -9.12 10.24 14.00
CA ILE A 201 -9.28 11.36 13.06
C ILE A 201 -10.75 11.68 12.90
N ALA A 202 -11.55 10.68 12.51
CA ALA A 202 -12.99 10.85 12.30
C ALA A 202 -13.81 10.84 13.60
N LYS A 203 -13.17 10.55 14.74
CA LYS A 203 -13.81 10.45 16.05
C LYS A 203 -15.02 9.49 16.06
N THR A 204 -14.91 8.37 15.36
CA THR A 204 -15.98 7.37 15.21
C THR A 204 -15.45 5.94 15.31
N LYS A 205 -16.35 4.96 15.42
CA LYS A 205 -15.97 3.54 15.45
C LYS A 205 -15.40 3.11 14.10
N ASN A 206 -14.33 2.30 14.14
CA ASN A 206 -13.81 1.62 12.94
C ASN A 206 -14.69 0.43 12.57
N THR A 207 -15.90 0.71 12.07
CA THR A 207 -16.76 -0.29 11.44
C THR A 207 -16.26 -0.60 10.02
N ALA A 208 -16.68 -1.72 9.43
CA ALA A 208 -16.35 -2.05 8.05
C ALA A 208 -16.82 -0.96 7.07
N GLU A 209 -18.04 -0.46 7.27
CA GLU A 209 -18.61 0.63 6.48
C GLU A 209 -17.77 1.91 6.58
N HIS A 210 -17.37 2.31 7.79
CA HIS A 210 -16.52 3.48 8.01
C HIS A 210 -15.19 3.32 7.29
N VAL A 211 -14.48 2.21 7.49
CA VAL A 211 -13.17 1.95 6.90
C VAL A 211 -13.23 2.01 5.37
N GLN A 212 -14.22 1.39 4.74
CA GLN A 212 -14.36 1.39 3.28
C GLN A 212 -14.76 2.74 2.69
N SER A 213 -15.66 3.47 3.36
CA SER A 213 -16.23 4.72 2.86
C SER A 213 -15.40 5.97 3.20
N THR A 214 -14.43 5.87 4.10
CA THR A 214 -13.67 7.04 4.57
C THR A 214 -12.16 6.87 4.55
N LYS A 215 -11.62 5.66 4.76
CA LYS A 215 -10.17 5.44 4.92
C LYS A 215 -9.52 4.83 3.69
N MET A 216 -10.19 3.84 3.10
CA MET A 216 -9.65 3.12 1.96
C MET A 216 -9.80 3.92 0.67
N ALA A 217 -8.71 4.01 -0.08
CA ALA A 217 -8.67 4.58 -1.42
C ALA A 217 -8.47 3.48 -2.47
N ASN A 218 -8.80 3.81 -3.72
CA ASN A 218 -8.36 3.05 -4.90
C ASN A 218 -7.45 3.95 -5.75
N TYR A 219 -6.93 3.42 -6.86
CA TYR A 219 -6.05 4.16 -7.76
C TYR A 219 -6.65 5.50 -8.25
N HIS A 220 -7.96 5.56 -8.47
CA HIS A 220 -8.66 6.73 -8.97
C HIS A 220 -9.01 7.77 -7.90
N HIS A 221 -8.96 7.40 -6.61
CA HIS A 221 -9.45 8.21 -5.48
C HIS A 221 -8.38 8.43 -4.41
N MET A 222 -7.13 8.66 -4.82
CA MET A 222 -6.00 8.83 -3.89
C MET A 222 -6.06 10.11 -3.05
N GLN A 223 -6.92 11.08 -3.38
CA GLN A 223 -7.18 12.27 -2.55
C GLN A 223 -7.59 11.89 -1.13
N ARG A 224 -8.32 10.77 -0.98
CA ARG A 224 -8.71 10.26 0.34
C ARG A 224 -7.52 9.93 1.23
N LEU A 225 -6.39 9.52 0.66
CA LEU A 225 -5.16 9.32 1.42
C LEU A 225 -4.65 10.64 2.00
N ILE A 226 -4.74 11.73 1.22
CA ILE A 226 -4.38 13.09 1.64
C ILE A 226 -5.28 13.55 2.79
N VAL A 227 -6.57 13.23 2.74
CA VAL A 227 -7.52 13.57 3.83
C VAL A 227 -7.16 12.85 5.13
N ASN A 228 -6.75 11.57 5.07
CA ASN A 228 -6.64 10.73 6.25
C ASN A 228 -5.21 10.55 6.78
N MET A 229 -4.15 10.86 6.03
CA MET A 229 -2.79 10.71 6.53
C MET A 229 -2.51 11.58 7.76
N SER A 230 -1.55 11.20 8.59
CA SER A 230 -1.10 12.06 9.71
C SER A 230 -0.54 13.39 9.20
N ASN A 231 -0.53 14.43 10.04
CA ASN A 231 0.03 15.73 9.65
C ASN A 231 1.49 15.63 9.20
N ASN A 232 2.28 14.83 9.89
CA ASN A 232 3.69 14.63 9.56
C ASN A 232 3.88 13.93 8.20
N LEU A 233 3.04 12.93 7.89
CA LEU A 233 3.10 12.25 6.59
C LEU A 233 2.59 13.16 5.46
N PHE A 234 1.60 14.00 5.76
CA PHE A 234 1.11 15.03 4.85
C PHE A 234 2.18 16.09 4.55
N GLU A 235 2.93 16.53 5.56
CA GLU A 235 4.04 17.47 5.39
C GLU A 235 5.15 16.88 4.50
N LEU A 236 5.50 15.60 4.69
CA LEU A 236 6.40 14.90 3.78
C LEU A 236 5.86 14.86 2.32
N LEU A 237 4.57 14.60 2.14
CA LEU A 237 3.94 14.59 0.81
C LEU A 237 3.93 16.00 0.17
N MET A 238 3.69 17.03 0.97
CA MET A 238 3.77 18.44 0.56
C MET A 238 5.17 18.77 0.07
N ASP A 239 6.19 18.60 0.91
CA ASP A 239 7.58 18.91 0.59
C ASP A 239 8.06 18.11 -0.63
N THR A 240 7.68 16.83 -0.74
CA THR A 240 8.04 16.03 -1.92
C THR A 240 7.37 16.58 -3.18
N SER A 241 6.11 17.04 -3.09
CA SER A 241 5.38 17.59 -4.23
C SER A 241 5.89 18.96 -4.67
N LEU A 242 6.50 19.71 -3.76
CA LEU A 242 7.16 20.99 -4.02
C LEU A 242 8.62 20.84 -4.48
N GLY A 243 9.20 19.64 -4.36
CA GLY A 243 10.58 19.35 -4.74
C GLY A 243 11.60 19.60 -3.62
N ASP A 244 11.14 19.79 -2.38
CA ASP A 244 11.97 20.09 -1.20
C ASP A 244 12.54 18.82 -0.53
N THR A 245 12.19 17.64 -1.05
CA THR A 245 12.73 16.35 -0.59
C THR A 245 13.75 15.80 -1.59
N ALA A 246 14.95 15.48 -1.09
CA ALA A 246 15.99 14.87 -1.92
C ALA A 246 15.62 13.41 -2.24
N PRO A 247 15.59 13.00 -3.53
CA PRO A 247 15.33 11.61 -3.88
C PRO A 247 16.47 10.70 -3.39
N ARG A 248 16.16 9.43 -3.17
CA ARG A 248 17.11 8.39 -2.73
C ARG A 248 17.73 8.64 -1.35
N GLU A 249 17.14 9.48 -0.52
CA GLU A 249 17.48 9.52 0.90
C GLU A 249 17.09 8.20 1.59
N LYS A 250 17.75 7.86 2.71
CA LYS A 250 17.41 6.66 3.49
C LYS A 250 16.10 6.87 4.23
N CYS A 251 15.24 5.84 4.25
CA CYS A 251 13.94 5.88 4.93
C CYS A 251 14.06 6.29 6.40
N ALA A 252 15.10 5.83 7.10
CA ALA A 252 15.34 6.21 8.49
C ALA A 252 15.61 7.72 8.68
N ILE A 253 16.29 8.36 7.72
CA ILE A 253 16.58 9.80 7.78
C ILE A 253 15.29 10.59 7.53
N ILE A 254 14.52 10.23 6.49
CA ILE A 254 13.20 10.83 6.21
C ILE A 254 12.27 10.65 7.41
N LYS A 255 12.15 9.44 7.96
CA LYS A 255 11.28 9.18 9.11
C LYS A 255 11.71 10.00 10.33
N LYS A 256 13.01 10.20 10.56
CA LYS A 256 13.50 11.08 11.62
C LYS A 256 13.17 12.54 11.35
N LYS A 257 13.42 13.06 10.14
CA LYS A 257 13.18 14.46 9.75
C LYS A 257 11.73 14.87 10.00
N TYR A 258 10.78 14.02 9.61
CA TYR A 258 9.34 14.30 9.75
C TYR A 258 8.72 13.68 11.01
N ASN A 259 9.51 13.16 11.95
CA ASN A 259 9.00 12.49 13.16
C ASN A 259 7.90 11.45 12.85
N LEU A 260 8.19 10.55 11.91
CA LEU A 260 7.30 9.49 11.46
C LEU A 260 7.58 8.19 12.21
N SER A 261 6.51 7.50 12.58
CA SER A 261 6.63 6.16 13.16
C SER A 261 7.09 5.14 12.10
N PRO A 262 7.55 3.94 12.52
CA PRO A 262 7.88 2.87 11.58
C PRO A 262 6.73 2.50 10.64
N THR A 263 5.48 2.66 11.06
CA THR A 263 4.29 2.31 10.29
C THR A 263 3.64 3.49 9.55
N SER A 264 4.24 4.68 9.62
CA SER A 264 3.80 5.84 8.85
C SER A 264 4.29 5.77 7.39
N TYR A 265 3.49 5.14 6.55
CA TYR A 265 3.66 5.05 5.10
C TYR A 265 2.31 4.81 4.43
N VAL A 266 2.16 5.13 3.15
CA VAL A 266 0.97 4.70 2.40
C VAL A 266 1.11 3.21 2.08
N GLU A 267 0.20 2.41 2.61
CA GLU A 267 0.14 0.97 2.38
C GLU A 267 -0.74 0.66 1.16
N GLY A 268 -0.23 -0.19 0.28
CA GLY A 268 -0.94 -0.72 -0.88
C GLY A 268 -1.29 -2.19 -0.70
N HIS A 269 -2.50 -2.55 -1.12
CA HIS A 269 -3.04 -3.90 -1.05
C HIS A 269 -3.24 -4.46 -2.47
N ILE A 270 -2.47 -5.50 -2.80
CA ILE A 270 -2.49 -6.15 -4.11
C ILE A 270 -3.42 -7.36 -4.05
N HIS A 271 -4.52 -7.28 -4.78
CA HIS A 271 -5.59 -8.30 -4.82
C HIS A 271 -5.34 -9.38 -5.89
N ALA A 272 -4.09 -9.81 -6.03
CA ALA A 272 -3.66 -10.78 -7.03
C ALA A 272 -2.41 -11.56 -6.58
N GLU A 273 -2.17 -12.71 -7.18
CA GLU A 273 -0.87 -13.36 -7.08
C GLU A 273 0.23 -12.51 -7.73
N LEU A 274 1.42 -12.55 -7.15
CA LEU A 274 2.59 -11.84 -7.64
C LEU A 274 3.57 -12.82 -8.27
N HIS A 275 3.62 -12.87 -9.58
CA HIS A 275 4.56 -13.67 -10.35
C HIS A 275 5.88 -12.93 -10.52
N PHE A 276 7.00 -13.56 -10.16
CA PHE A 276 8.30 -12.88 -10.17
C PHE A 276 8.65 -12.31 -11.55
N ARG A 277 8.44 -13.08 -12.62
CA ARG A 277 8.77 -12.67 -14.00
C ARG A 277 7.88 -11.54 -14.54
N ARG A 278 6.62 -11.47 -14.11
CA ARG A 278 5.63 -10.53 -14.66
C ARG A 278 5.51 -9.27 -13.82
N ASP A 279 5.46 -9.43 -12.51
CA ASP A 279 4.99 -8.41 -11.57
C ASP A 279 6.12 -7.70 -10.83
N ILE A 280 7.36 -8.17 -10.96
CA ILE A 280 8.55 -7.55 -10.36
C ILE A 280 9.35 -6.87 -11.46
N LYS A 281 9.42 -5.54 -11.39
CA LYS A 281 10.16 -4.70 -12.33
C LYS A 281 11.66 -4.79 -12.09
N LYS A 282 12.08 -4.71 -10.83
CA LYS A 282 13.49 -4.84 -10.41
C LYS A 282 13.60 -5.21 -8.94
N ILE A 283 14.80 -5.60 -8.53
CA ILE A 283 15.16 -5.87 -7.14
C ILE A 283 16.20 -4.84 -6.71
N ARG A 284 15.98 -4.16 -5.59
CA ARG A 284 17.01 -3.35 -4.93
C ARG A 284 17.57 -4.12 -3.74
N ILE A 285 18.88 -4.31 -3.71
CA ILE A 285 19.59 -5.05 -2.66
C ILE A 285 20.46 -4.10 -1.87
N CYS A 286 20.22 -4.03 -0.56
CA CYS A 286 21.07 -3.31 0.36
C CYS A 286 22.37 -4.11 0.61
N ASN A 287 23.52 -3.49 0.39
CA ASN A 287 24.83 -4.11 0.56
C ASN A 287 25.05 -4.60 1.99
N THR A 288 24.54 -3.88 3.00
CA THR A 288 24.64 -4.32 4.40
C THR A 288 23.83 -5.58 4.70
N GLU A 289 22.79 -5.88 3.91
CA GLU A 289 21.96 -7.09 4.05
C GLU A 289 22.44 -8.26 3.19
N LYS A 290 23.29 -8.00 2.19
CA LYS A 290 23.89 -9.02 1.33
C LYS A 290 24.95 -9.86 2.07
N ASN A 291 25.46 -9.40 3.21
CA ASN A 291 26.57 -9.99 3.95
C ASN A 291 26.30 -11.39 4.57
N GLY A 292 25.21 -12.07 4.23
CA GLY A 292 24.93 -13.46 4.61
C GLY A 292 25.79 -14.53 3.90
N GLY A 293 26.92 -14.15 3.28
CA GLY A 293 27.90 -15.06 2.64
C GLY A 293 27.77 -15.20 1.12
N GLN A 294 28.75 -15.88 0.50
CA GLN A 294 28.83 -16.07 -0.97
C GLN A 294 27.57 -16.69 -1.58
N LYS A 295 26.91 -17.60 -0.84
CA LYS A 295 25.68 -18.28 -1.29
C LYS A 295 24.50 -17.34 -1.51
N VAL A 296 24.35 -16.28 -0.69
CA VAL A 296 23.26 -15.29 -0.85
C VAL A 296 23.44 -14.52 -2.16
N ALA A 297 24.67 -14.10 -2.46
CA ALA A 297 24.97 -13.38 -3.69
C ALA A 297 24.78 -14.26 -4.95
N GLU A 298 25.09 -15.54 -4.86
CA GLU A 298 24.79 -16.51 -5.92
C GLU A 298 23.28 -16.71 -6.10
N ASN A 299 22.53 -16.90 -5.01
CA ASN A 299 21.07 -17.05 -5.06
C ASN A 299 20.38 -15.82 -5.65
N ILE A 300 20.85 -14.60 -5.35
CA ILE A 300 20.34 -13.37 -5.97
C ILE A 300 20.56 -13.39 -7.48
N ARG A 301 21.78 -13.71 -7.94
CA ARG A 301 22.11 -13.79 -9.37
C ARG A 301 21.26 -14.85 -10.08
N ASN A 302 21.17 -16.05 -9.51
CA ASN A 302 20.39 -17.15 -10.08
C ASN A 302 18.90 -16.79 -10.18
N PHE A 303 18.36 -16.14 -9.15
CA PHE A 303 16.97 -15.67 -9.15
C PHE A 303 16.72 -14.60 -10.22
N ALA A 304 17.60 -13.60 -10.30
CA ALA A 304 17.52 -12.52 -11.29
C ALA A 304 17.58 -13.07 -12.73
N THR A 305 18.50 -13.99 -13.01
CA THR A 305 18.59 -14.66 -14.32
C THR A 305 17.36 -15.50 -14.61
N LYS A 306 16.91 -16.34 -13.68
CA LYS A 306 15.75 -17.24 -13.85
C LYS A 306 14.48 -16.48 -14.23
N TYR A 307 14.26 -15.32 -13.62
CA TYR A 307 13.04 -14.53 -13.82
C TYR A 307 13.23 -13.31 -14.71
N ASN A 308 14.43 -13.10 -15.28
CA ASN A 308 14.79 -11.95 -16.10
C ASN A 308 14.49 -10.61 -15.40
N ILE A 309 15.00 -10.44 -14.19
CA ILE A 309 14.75 -9.25 -13.35
C ILE A 309 16.07 -8.49 -13.14
N GLN A 310 16.05 -7.17 -13.35
CA GLN A 310 17.19 -6.31 -13.06
C GLN A 310 17.46 -6.24 -11.55
N VAL A 311 18.74 -6.25 -11.17
CA VAL A 311 19.19 -6.04 -9.78
C VAL A 311 19.98 -4.73 -9.68
N GLU A 312 19.60 -3.88 -8.73
CA GLU A 312 20.29 -2.64 -8.35
C GLU A 312 20.82 -2.81 -6.92
N TYR A 313 22.07 -2.45 -6.68
CA TYR A 313 22.68 -2.50 -5.34
C TYR A 313 22.82 -1.09 -4.77
N PHE A 314 22.72 -0.96 -3.44
CA PHE A 314 22.87 0.31 -2.73
C PHE A 314 23.37 0.12 -1.29
N ASP A 315 23.81 1.21 -0.63
CA ASP A 315 24.38 1.20 0.73
C ASP A 315 23.41 1.58 1.86
#